data_AF-A0A2J0LNG1-F1
#
_entry.id   AF-A0A2J0LNG1-F1
#
_cell.length_a   1.000
_cell.length_b   1.000
_cell.length_c   1.000
_cell.angle_alpha   90.00
_cell.angle_beta   90.00
_cell.angle_gamma   90.00
#
_symmetry.space_group_name_H-M   'P 1'
#
loop_
_entity.id
_entity.type
_entity.pdbx_description
1 polymer ?
#
loop_
_entity_poly.entity_id
_entity_poly.type
_entity_poly.pdbx_seq_one_letter_code
_entity_poly.pdbx_strand_id
1 'polypeptide(L)'
;MDFNRLKLARINNILAVLFLLVLVYLLYDLFVFTAPRISDSIKKSGTDIIHEDSSPQNAKQKSSDISVARQLDYYTQKIGAKNLFKASLVEESSNTTIAATEAQTLILKGVIAGRNPQAVIEDTKTQKTYFVVKNDKIGDIIIDSVEENKVKLKLGSEIFVLTL
;
A
#
# COMPACT_ATOMS: atom_id res chain seq x y z
N MET A 1 -36.82 4.59 -55.00
CA MET A 1 -35.90 5.42 -54.18
C MET A 1 -35.21 4.48 -53.19
N ASP A 2 -34.28 3.65 -53.67
CA ASP A 2 -33.85 2.45 -52.89
C ASP A 2 -32.34 2.38 -52.62
N PHE A 3 -31.60 3.40 -53.05
CA PHE A 3 -30.14 3.48 -52.86
C PHE A 3 -29.72 3.56 -51.39
N ASN A 4 -30.59 4.04 -50.50
CA ASN A 4 -30.28 4.20 -49.08
C ASN A 4 -30.35 2.87 -48.29
N ARG A 5 -31.21 1.92 -48.71
CA ARG A 5 -31.31 0.61 -48.05
C ARG A 5 -30.08 -0.27 -48.34
N LEU A 6 -29.55 -0.20 -49.57
CA LEU A 6 -28.31 -0.88 -49.95
C LEU A 6 -27.10 -0.33 -49.17
N LYS A 7 -27.05 0.98 -48.90
CA LYS A 7 -25.99 1.61 -48.10
C LYS A 7 -26.09 1.23 -46.62
N LEU A 8 -27.29 1.25 -46.03
CA LEU A 8 -27.51 0.84 -44.64
C LEU A 8 -27.09 -0.62 -44.38
N ALA A 9 -27.47 -1.53 -45.28
CA ALA A 9 -27.12 -2.95 -45.12
C ALA A 9 -25.59 -3.19 -45.20
N ARG A 10 -24.89 -2.48 -46.08
CA ARG A 10 -23.42 -2.57 -46.19
C ARG A 10 -22.71 -1.97 -44.97
N ILE A 11 -23.19 -0.84 -44.46
CA ILE A 11 -22.66 -0.20 -43.25
C ILE A 11 -22.84 -1.13 -42.04
N ASN A 12 -24.02 -1.74 -41.89
CA ASN A 12 -24.27 -2.70 -40.81
C ASN A 12 -23.35 -3.92 -40.90
N ASN A 13 -23.07 -4.40 -42.11
CA ASN A 13 -22.18 -5.54 -42.31
C ASN A 13 -20.71 -5.18 -41.96
N ILE A 14 -20.25 -3.98 -42.32
CA ILE A 14 -18.93 -3.48 -41.94
C ILE A 14 -18.83 -3.30 -40.42
N LEU A 15 -19.88 -2.76 -39.80
CA LEU A 15 -19.94 -2.59 -38.35
C LEU A 15 -19.95 -3.94 -37.61
N ALA A 16 -20.64 -4.94 -38.15
CA ALA A 16 -20.65 -6.30 -37.61
C ALA A 16 -19.25 -6.95 -37.68
N VAL A 17 -18.53 -6.76 -38.78
CA VAL A 17 -17.14 -7.26 -38.92
C VAL A 17 -16.20 -6.56 -37.94
N LEU A 18 -16.33 -5.23 -37.78
CA LEU A 18 -15.54 -4.47 -36.80
C LEU A 18 -15.82 -4.96 -35.36
N PHE A 19 -17.10 -5.15 -35.02
CA PHE A 19 -17.49 -5.66 -33.71
C PHE A 19 -16.94 -7.06 -33.47
N LEU A 20 -16.97 -7.93 -34.48
CA LEU A 20 -16.41 -9.28 -34.39
C LEU A 20 -14.89 -9.26 -34.16
N LEU A 21 -14.16 -8.35 -34.81
CA LEU A 21 -12.72 -8.16 -34.56
C LEU A 21 -12.44 -7.72 -33.11
N VAL A 22 -13.21 -6.75 -32.59
CA VAL A 22 -13.08 -6.30 -31.20
C VAL A 22 -13.42 -7.42 -30.22
N LEU A 23 -14.46 -8.21 -30.49
CA LEU A 23 -14.86 -9.35 -29.66
C LEU A 23 -13.74 -10.40 -29.60
N VAL A 24 -13.14 -10.74 -30.75
CA VAL A 24 -12.02 -11.69 -30.81
C VAL A 24 -10.81 -11.17 -30.02
N TYR A 25 -10.50 -9.88 -30.12
CA TYR A 25 -9.43 -9.25 -29.34
C TYR A 25 -9.67 -9.35 -27.83
N LEU A 26 -10.90 -9.06 -27.37
CA LEU A 26 -11.25 -9.16 -25.94
C LEU A 26 -11.20 -10.61 -25.44
N LEU A 27 -11.60 -11.58 -26.26
CA LEU A 27 -11.50 -13.00 -25.90
C LEU A 27 -10.04 -13.46 -25.81
N TYR A 28 -9.18 -12.99 -26.71
CA TYR A 28 -7.74 -13.25 -26.65
C TYR A 28 -7.12 -12.64 -25.39
N ASP A 29 -7.44 -11.38 -25.07
CA ASP A 29 -6.97 -10.70 -23.88
C ASP A 29 -7.43 -11.43 -22.60
N LEU A 30 -8.70 -11.83 -22.55
CA LEU A 30 -9.26 -12.62 -21.47
C LEU A 30 -8.53 -13.97 -21.32
N PHE A 31 -8.27 -14.69 -22.41
CA PHE A 31 -7.62 -16.00 -22.31
C PHE A 31 -6.13 -15.90 -21.92
N VAL A 32 -5.43 -14.89 -22.41
CA VAL A 32 -4.00 -14.67 -22.11
C VAL A 32 -3.78 -14.13 -20.70
N PHE A 33 -4.63 -13.21 -20.23
CA PHE A 33 -4.45 -12.58 -18.91
C PHE A 33 -5.21 -13.24 -17.77
N THR A 34 -6.26 -14.03 -18.04
CA THR A 34 -7.10 -14.65 -16.99
C THR A 34 -6.74 -16.10 -16.73
N ALA A 35 -5.45 -16.46 -16.76
CA ALA A 35 -4.99 -17.71 -16.17
C ALA A 35 -5.13 -17.61 -14.63
N PRO A 36 -6.04 -18.36 -13.97
CA PRO A 36 -6.20 -18.27 -12.53
C PRO A 36 -4.98 -18.91 -11.87
N ARG A 37 -4.07 -18.09 -11.32
CA ARG A 37 -3.07 -18.58 -10.36
C ARG A 37 -3.74 -18.78 -9.01
N ILE A 38 -4.55 -19.82 -8.90
CA ILE A 38 -5.06 -20.34 -7.64
C ILE A 38 -3.89 -21.11 -7.01
N SER A 39 -3.11 -20.42 -6.18
CA SER A 39 -2.08 -21.07 -5.39
C SER A 39 -2.72 -21.74 -4.17
N ASP A 40 -2.64 -23.06 -4.13
CA ASP A 40 -2.93 -23.87 -2.96
C ASP A 40 -2.02 -23.45 -1.79
N SER A 41 -2.59 -22.78 -0.79
CA SER A 41 -1.91 -22.59 0.48
C SER A 41 -2.90 -22.59 1.64
N ILE A 42 -3.55 -23.74 1.84
CA ILE A 42 -4.11 -24.15 3.13
C ILE A 42 -3.32 -25.38 3.59
N LYS A 43 -2.20 -25.16 4.29
CA LYS A 43 -1.63 -26.09 5.29
C LYS A 43 -0.34 -25.52 5.88
N LYS A 44 -0.47 -24.90 7.05
CA LYS A 44 0.34 -25.13 8.26
C LYS A 44 0.07 -24.01 9.26
N SER A 45 -0.92 -24.24 10.11
CA SER A 45 -0.97 -23.63 11.44
C SER A 45 -0.52 -24.72 12.40
N GLY A 46 0.49 -24.43 13.23
CA GLY A 46 0.95 -25.37 14.26
C GLY A 46 2.46 -25.29 14.54
N THR A 47 2.85 -24.24 15.26
CA THR A 47 3.84 -24.29 16.35
C THR A 47 5.30 -24.53 16.00
N ASP A 48 5.98 -23.49 15.50
CA ASP A 48 7.44 -23.36 15.65
C ASP A 48 7.75 -22.72 17.03
N ILE A 49 8.19 -23.57 17.95
CA ILE A 49 9.43 -23.46 18.72
C ILE A 49 9.88 -22.04 19.12
N ILE A 50 9.66 -21.67 20.39
CA ILE A 50 10.50 -20.67 21.07
C ILE A 50 11.58 -21.44 21.84
N HIS A 51 12.82 -21.34 21.36
CA HIS A 51 14.01 -21.51 22.18
C HIS A 51 14.34 -20.15 22.79
N GLU A 52 14.28 -20.04 24.12
CA GLU A 52 14.96 -18.96 24.84
C GLU A 52 15.91 -19.56 25.87
N ASP A 53 17.17 -19.24 25.63
CA ASP A 53 18.37 -19.55 26.39
C ASP A 53 18.30 -18.96 27.81
N SER A 54 18.54 -19.78 28.84
CA SER A 54 19.30 -19.43 30.05
C SER A 54 19.25 -20.56 31.10
N SER A 55 20.44 -21.03 31.46
CA SER A 55 20.74 -21.96 32.57
C SER A 55 20.74 -21.23 33.95
N PRO A 56 20.97 -21.88 35.11
CA PRO A 56 19.92 -22.11 36.11
C PRO A 56 20.26 -21.53 37.49
N GLN A 57 19.28 -21.02 38.25
CA GLN A 57 19.26 -21.09 39.74
C GLN A 57 18.10 -20.28 40.34
N ASN A 58 17.04 -20.96 40.73
CA ASN A 58 16.54 -21.08 42.11
C ASN A 58 15.06 -21.44 42.07
N ALA A 59 14.79 -22.72 42.29
CA ALA A 59 13.46 -23.19 42.62
C ALA A 59 13.08 -22.66 44.01
N LYS A 60 12.12 -21.75 44.07
CA LYS A 60 11.13 -21.74 45.16
C LYS A 60 9.74 -21.55 44.56
N GLN A 61 9.05 -22.68 44.47
CA GLN A 61 7.65 -22.80 44.17
C GLN A 61 6.83 -22.12 45.27
N LYS A 62 5.97 -21.16 44.92
CA LYS A 62 4.77 -20.87 45.71
C LYS A 62 3.58 -20.58 44.78
N SER A 63 2.54 -21.33 45.08
CA SER A 63 1.23 -21.45 44.50
C SER A 63 0.50 -20.14 44.23
N SER A 64 -0.31 -20.18 43.16
CA SER A 64 -1.58 -19.46 42.94
C SER A 64 -1.82 -18.21 43.80
N ASP A 65 -1.79 -17.04 43.18
CA ASP A 65 -2.54 -15.93 43.73
C ASP A 65 -3.29 -15.16 42.65
N ILE A 66 -4.54 -14.93 43.01
CA ILE A 66 -5.62 -14.23 42.34
C ILE A 66 -5.12 -12.93 41.73
N SER A 67 -5.66 -12.55 40.57
CA SER A 67 -5.47 -11.24 39.93
C SER A 67 -5.67 -10.09 40.94
N VAL A 68 -4.59 -9.69 41.61
CA VAL A 68 -4.55 -8.49 42.44
C VAL A 68 -4.60 -7.31 41.48
N ALA A 69 -5.76 -6.66 41.42
CA ALA A 69 -5.89 -5.39 40.72
C ALA A 69 -4.81 -4.45 41.27
N ARG A 70 -3.86 -4.04 40.41
CA ARG A 70 -2.78 -3.12 40.80
C ARG A 70 -3.41 -1.81 41.28
N GLN A 71 -2.84 -1.26 42.36
CA GLN A 71 -3.29 0.01 42.92
C GLN A 71 -3.16 1.14 41.89
N LEU A 72 -4.01 2.16 42.01
CA LEU A 72 -4.09 3.28 41.06
C LEU A 72 -2.72 3.91 40.76
N ASP A 73 -1.87 4.02 41.78
CA ASP A 73 -0.52 4.60 41.68
C ASP A 73 0.37 3.91 40.65
N TYR A 74 0.17 2.60 40.45
CA TYR A 74 0.89 1.85 39.43
C TYR A 74 0.62 2.38 38.01
N TYR A 75 -0.61 2.79 37.75
CA TYR A 75 -1.02 3.28 36.43
C TYR A 75 -0.66 4.76 36.26
N THR A 76 -0.81 5.57 37.31
CA THR A 76 -0.48 7.01 37.25
C THR A 76 1.03 7.23 37.10
N GLN A 77 1.87 6.46 37.79
CA GLN A 77 3.33 6.55 37.66
C GLN A 77 3.81 6.22 36.24
N LYS A 78 3.22 5.21 35.61
CA LYS A 78 3.60 4.79 34.25
C LYS A 78 3.20 5.80 33.18
N ILE A 79 2.07 6.49 33.35
CA ILE A 79 1.58 7.47 32.38
C ILE A 79 2.29 8.82 32.57
N GLY A 80 2.50 9.25 33.82
CA GLY A 80 3.18 10.51 34.14
C GLY A 80 4.65 10.55 33.68
N ALA A 81 5.31 9.39 33.60
CA ALA A 81 6.69 9.30 33.11
C ALA A 81 6.83 9.44 31.58
N LYS A 82 5.73 9.40 30.82
CA LYS A 82 5.76 9.56 29.36
C LYS A 82 5.38 10.99 29.00
N ASN A 83 6.25 11.66 28.26
CA ASN A 83 5.93 12.95 27.63
C ASN A 83 5.00 12.71 26.43
N LEU A 84 3.71 12.45 26.69
CA LEU A 84 2.72 12.10 25.67
C LEU A 84 2.21 13.29 24.85
N PHE A 85 2.53 14.52 25.28
CA PHE A 85 1.99 15.75 24.71
C PHE A 85 3.05 16.76 24.28
N LYS A 86 4.32 16.36 24.20
CA LYS A 86 5.34 17.21 23.60
C LYS A 86 5.35 16.96 22.09
N ALA A 87 4.95 17.96 21.32
CA ALA A 87 5.17 17.98 19.89
C ALA A 87 6.69 17.83 19.65
N SER A 88 7.08 16.75 18.98
CA SER A 88 8.45 16.59 18.51
C SER A 88 8.67 17.60 17.40
N LEU A 89 9.22 18.77 17.75
CA LEU A 89 9.79 19.67 16.77
C LEU A 89 11.05 18.99 16.22
N VAL A 90 10.86 18.19 15.17
CA VAL A 90 11.97 17.79 14.30
C VAL A 90 12.42 19.08 13.62
N GLU A 91 13.50 19.67 14.13
CA GLU A 91 14.23 20.71 13.41
C GLU A 91 14.92 20.05 12.22
N GLU A 92 14.27 20.11 11.06
CA GLU A 92 14.88 19.73 9.80
C GLU A 92 15.61 20.95 9.22
N SER A 93 16.94 20.88 9.26
CA SER A 93 17.86 21.87 8.70
C SER A 93 17.58 22.08 7.23
N SER A 94 17.11 23.28 6.89
CA SER A 94 17.11 23.83 5.54
C SER A 94 18.48 23.72 4.89
N ASN A 95 18.55 23.13 3.69
CA ASN A 95 19.24 23.71 2.55
C ASN A 95 18.94 22.97 1.24
N THR A 96 18.50 23.75 0.24
CA THR A 96 18.59 23.55 -1.23
C THR A 96 17.24 23.42 -1.96
N THR A 97 16.75 24.58 -2.39
CA THR A 97 15.46 24.91 -3.00
C THR A 97 15.26 24.48 -4.46
N ILE A 98 15.80 23.34 -4.93
CA ILE A 98 15.69 23.02 -6.39
C ILE A 98 15.03 21.66 -6.68
N ALA A 99 14.90 20.74 -5.72
CA ALA A 99 14.23 19.44 -5.93
C ALA A 99 12.83 19.32 -5.30
N ALA A 100 12.40 20.33 -4.54
CA ALA A 100 11.13 20.27 -3.80
C ALA A 100 9.88 20.35 -4.70
N THR A 101 9.99 20.77 -5.96
CA THR A 101 8.83 21.08 -6.80
C THR A 101 8.08 19.84 -7.31
N GLU A 102 8.77 18.72 -7.55
CA GLU A 102 8.12 17.52 -8.11
C GLU A 102 7.39 16.69 -7.05
N ALA A 103 7.91 16.60 -5.83
CA ALA A 103 7.23 15.91 -4.74
C ALA A 103 6.01 16.70 -4.21
N GLN A 104 6.00 18.03 -4.35
CA GLN A 104 4.92 18.90 -3.91
C GLN A 104 3.62 18.73 -4.70
N THR A 105 3.67 18.23 -5.94
CA THR A 105 2.46 18.04 -6.75
C THR A 105 1.81 16.68 -6.54
N LEU A 106 2.44 15.78 -5.77
CA LEU A 106 1.94 14.44 -5.49
C LEU A 106 1.02 14.42 -4.28
N ILE A 107 -0.16 13.82 -4.43
CA ILE A 107 -1.15 13.63 -3.37
C ILE A 107 -1.46 12.15 -3.22
N LEU A 108 -1.38 11.64 -1.99
CA LEU A 108 -1.84 10.28 -1.67
C LEU A 108 -3.36 10.25 -1.66
N LYS A 109 -3.97 9.44 -2.52
CA LYS A 109 -5.42 9.25 -2.60
C LYS A 109 -5.93 8.04 -1.85
N GLY A 110 -5.06 7.04 -1.63
CA GLY A 110 -5.45 5.81 -0.98
C GLY A 110 -4.30 4.84 -0.85
N VAL A 111 -4.49 3.88 0.05
CA VAL A 111 -3.61 2.72 0.21
C VAL A 111 -4.47 1.47 0.13
N ILE A 112 -4.10 0.57 -0.77
CA ILE A 112 -4.68 -0.77 -0.89
C ILE A 112 -3.86 -1.68 0.01
N ALA A 113 -4.45 -2.07 1.13
CA ALA A 113 -3.82 -2.97 2.10
C ALA A 113 -3.75 -4.41 1.58
N GLY A 114 -2.77 -5.17 2.08
CA GLY A 114 -2.61 -6.57 1.73
C GLY A 114 -1.19 -7.06 1.99
N ARG A 115 -0.86 -8.26 1.48
CA ARG A 115 0.48 -8.84 1.60
C ARG A 115 1.54 -8.05 0.81
N ASN A 116 1.10 -7.33 -0.23
CA ASN A 116 1.90 -6.39 -1.00
C ASN A 116 1.12 -5.07 -1.10
N PRO A 117 1.30 -4.15 -0.13
CA PRO A 117 0.52 -2.92 -0.09
C PRO A 117 0.83 -2.02 -1.28
N GLN A 118 -0.19 -1.37 -1.82
CA GLN A 118 -0.10 -0.50 -2.99
C GLN A 118 -0.63 0.90 -2.66
N ALA A 119 0.09 1.93 -3.08
CA ALA A 119 -0.33 3.31 -2.94
C ALA A 119 -0.96 3.84 -4.22
N VAL A 120 -2.02 4.65 -4.07
CA VAL A 120 -2.66 5.40 -5.14
C VAL A 120 -2.22 6.86 -5.00
N ILE A 121 -1.37 7.34 -5.90
CA ILE A 121 -0.79 8.68 -5.86
C ILE A 121 -1.26 9.45 -7.10
N GLU A 122 -1.83 10.64 -6.90
CA GLU A 122 -2.18 11.56 -7.99
C GLU A 122 -1.09 12.64 -8.13
N ASP A 123 -0.60 12.85 -9.35
CA ASP A 123 0.14 14.06 -9.69
C ASP A 123 -0.82 15.15 -10.14
N THR A 124 -0.99 16.19 -9.32
CA THR A 124 -1.89 17.33 -9.56
C THR A 124 -1.49 18.17 -10.78
N LYS A 125 -0.22 18.10 -11.21
CA LYS A 125 0.25 18.84 -12.38
C LYS A 125 -0.21 18.19 -13.68
N THR A 126 -0.12 16.86 -13.75
CA THR A 126 -0.48 16.09 -14.95
C THR A 126 -1.87 15.45 -14.87
N GLN A 127 -2.54 15.52 -13.71
CA GLN A 127 -3.78 14.82 -13.37
C GLN A 127 -3.69 13.31 -13.62
N LYS A 128 -2.49 12.74 -13.50
CA LYS A 128 -2.27 11.30 -13.65
C LYS A 128 -2.30 10.62 -12.29
N THR A 129 -2.99 9.49 -12.23
CA THR A 129 -3.00 8.61 -11.06
C THR A 129 -2.07 7.43 -11.28
N TYR A 130 -1.17 7.22 -10.33
CA TYR A 130 -0.21 6.14 -10.30
C TYR A 130 -0.59 5.13 -9.22
N PHE A 131 -0.46 3.84 -9.55
CA PHE A 131 -0.67 2.73 -8.63
C PHE A 131 0.68 2.07 -8.39
N VAL A 132 1.30 2.36 -7.26
CA VAL A 132 2.72 2.06 -7.03
C VAL A 132 2.94 1.21 -5.79
N VAL A 133 3.90 0.30 -5.86
CA VAL A 133 4.37 -0.52 -4.74
C VAL A 133 5.76 -0.09 -4.29
N LYS A 134 6.28 -0.71 -3.23
CA LYS A 134 7.64 -0.45 -2.75
C LYS A 134 8.67 -0.65 -3.90
N ASN A 135 9.62 0.28 -3.98
CA ASN A 135 10.69 0.40 -4.98
C ASN A 135 10.25 0.85 -6.38
N ASP A 136 8.97 1.12 -6.62
CA ASP A 136 8.53 1.72 -7.89
C ASP A 136 9.03 3.16 -8.03
N LYS A 137 8.99 3.68 -9.27
CA LYS A 137 9.40 5.03 -9.61
C LYS A 137 8.29 5.85 -10.25
N ILE A 138 8.19 7.11 -9.84
CA ILE A 138 7.38 8.15 -10.48
C ILE A 138 8.35 9.28 -10.85
N GLY A 139 8.79 9.33 -12.10
CA GLY A 139 9.90 10.21 -12.51
C GLY A 139 11.19 9.83 -11.75
N ASP A 140 11.77 10.80 -11.05
CA ASP A 140 12.98 10.61 -10.24
C ASP A 140 12.70 10.19 -8.79
N ILE A 141 11.41 10.08 -8.41
CA ILE A 141 10.98 9.73 -7.06
C ILE A 141 10.82 8.22 -6.93
N ILE A 142 11.43 7.63 -5.92
CA ILE A 142 11.34 6.20 -5.57
C ILE A 142 10.39 6.01 -4.40
N ILE A 143 9.54 4.98 -4.45
CA ILE A 143 8.70 4.59 -3.32
C ILE A 143 9.54 3.80 -2.32
N ASP A 144 9.83 4.36 -1.15
CA ASP A 144 10.63 3.70 -0.10
C ASP A 144 9.78 2.71 0.71
N SER A 145 8.59 3.14 1.13
CA SER A 145 7.65 2.27 1.85
C SER A 145 6.20 2.70 1.68
N VAL A 146 5.30 1.72 1.61
CA VAL A 146 3.84 1.92 1.66
C VAL A 146 3.34 1.37 2.99
N GLU A 147 2.87 2.26 3.86
CA GLU A 147 2.24 1.95 5.14
C GLU A 147 0.74 2.30 5.07
N GLU A 148 -0.06 1.88 6.06
CA GLU A 148 -1.52 1.97 6.01
C GLU A 148 -2.08 3.38 5.72
N ASN A 149 -1.48 4.43 6.29
CA ASN A 149 -1.93 5.81 6.14
C ASN A 149 -0.86 6.76 5.59
N LYS A 150 0.29 6.22 5.19
CA LYS A 150 1.40 7.06 4.72
C LYS A 150 2.29 6.32 3.74
N VAL A 151 2.89 7.10 2.85
CA VAL A 151 3.85 6.61 1.87
C VAL A 151 5.11 7.43 1.99
N LYS A 152 6.24 6.74 2.11
CA LYS A 152 7.56 7.38 2.10
C LYS A 152 8.09 7.36 0.68
N LEU A 153 8.43 8.55 0.20
CA LEU A 153 9.01 8.80 -1.10
C LEU A 153 10.47 9.19 -0.90
N LYS A 154 11.33 8.78 -1.80
CA LYS A 154 12.75 9.12 -1.80
C LYS A 154 13.12 9.81 -3.10
N LEU A 155 13.67 11.03 -3.01
CA LEU A 155 14.20 11.79 -4.14
C LEU A 155 15.67 12.07 -3.87
N GLY A 156 16.56 11.35 -4.53
CA GLY A 156 17.99 11.41 -4.22
C GLY A 156 18.30 11.00 -2.78
N SER A 157 18.71 11.96 -1.95
CA SER A 157 18.99 11.78 -0.51
C SER A 157 17.84 12.23 0.40
N GLU A 158 16.81 12.88 -0.13
CA GLU A 158 15.69 13.42 0.63
C GLU A 158 14.56 12.40 0.74
N ILE A 159 13.85 12.43 1.87
CA ILE A 159 12.69 11.58 2.14
C ILE A 159 11.48 12.47 2.36
N PHE A 160 10.44 12.25 1.56
CA PHE A 160 9.14 12.93 1.71
C PHE A 160 8.10 11.94 2.21
N VAL A 161 7.19 12.41 3.04
CA VAL A 161 6.09 11.59 3.55
C VAL A 161 4.78 12.16 3.03
N LEU A 162 4.05 11.35 2.26
CA LEU A 162 2.66 11.63 1.92
C LEU A 162 1.75 10.96 2.94
N THR A 163 0.74 11.68 3.39
CA THR A 163 -0.32 11.18 4.26
C THR A 163 -1.66 11.29 3.55
N LEU A 164 -2.59 10.41 3.92
CA LEU A 164 -3.96 10.43 3.43
C LEU A 164 -4.74 11.65 3.91
#